data_AF-A0A7C3KBE7-F1
#
_entry.id   AF-A0A7C3KBE7-F1
#
_cell.length_a   1.000
_cell.length_b   1.000
_cell.length_c   1.000
_cell.angle_alpha   90.00
_cell.angle_beta   90.00
_cell.angle_gamma   90.00
#
_symmetry.space_group_name_H-M   'P 1'
#
loop_
_entity.id
_entity.type
_entity.pdbx_description
1 polymer ?
#
loop_
_entity_poly.entity_id
_entity_poly.type
_entity_poly.pdbx_seq_one_letter_code
_entity_poly.pdbx_strand_id
1 'polypeptide(L)'
;MRLVTTGFLILFFSSAVCSAQTRDEDSLLGGPKVADGAGAPTIVERDFEGKVKRLEVRPEEAAAMRLQLTEEERRAVDRVLAERAASMDAAIVGNVELLTRLASARAANDREALRGLMEELRGAFGELAQPGKLVEDISAVLPAEKAEELRAMVRGYYEAVIAEAAQDARRTRDSGGANEAMGEQESGGDGSSEESDSHEPMTDNPRQRRGLWRGGRAGSERQLLAAESLRVFGQEIRASYDRVIGQATQRLDAMLSQLNLTGEQDSKIRNLITEFGQKTRLNPTAQQKAELFRAVWAQLNSDQRGALAAQIRG
;
A
#
# COMPACT_ATOMS: atom_id res chain seq x y z
N MET A 1 14.73 44.04 -7.10
CA MET A 1 13.69 44.77 -7.84
C MET A 1 14.02 44.80 -9.34
N ARG A 2 13.45 43.88 -10.14
CA ARG A 2 13.18 44.09 -11.57
C ARG A 2 12.00 43.18 -11.94
N LEU A 3 10.81 43.78 -12.05
CA LEU A 3 9.63 43.17 -12.66
C LEU A 3 9.83 43.14 -14.17
N VAL A 4 9.59 41.99 -14.81
CA VAL A 4 9.36 41.92 -16.25
C VAL A 4 7.95 41.39 -16.44
N THR A 5 7.07 42.31 -16.81
CA THR A 5 5.66 42.13 -17.11
C THR A 5 5.53 41.91 -18.61
N THR A 6 5.11 40.72 -19.04
CA THR A 6 4.75 40.50 -20.44
C THR A 6 3.35 39.91 -20.49
N GLY A 7 2.38 40.81 -20.70
CA GLY A 7 1.00 40.45 -21.00
C GLY A 7 0.87 39.97 -22.44
N PHE A 8 0.00 38.98 -22.66
CA PHE A 8 -0.51 38.65 -23.97
C PHE A 8 -2.02 38.68 -23.92
N LEU A 9 -2.57 39.71 -24.54
CA LEU A 9 -3.98 40.00 -24.75
C LEU A 9 -4.34 39.46 -26.14
N ILE A 10 -5.23 38.47 -26.23
CA ILE A 10 -5.86 38.08 -27.49
C ILE A 10 -7.36 38.34 -27.36
N LEU A 11 -7.82 39.32 -28.13
CA LEU A 11 -9.20 39.67 -28.43
C LEU A 11 -9.53 39.24 -29.86
N PHE A 12 -10.84 39.14 -30.14
CA PHE A 12 -11.54 38.83 -31.41
C PHE A 12 -11.66 37.33 -31.73
N PHE A 13 -12.83 36.78 -32.10
CA PHE A 13 -13.87 37.29 -33.00
C PHE A 13 -15.29 36.84 -32.58
N SER A 14 -16.24 37.76 -32.75
CA SER A 14 -17.68 37.51 -32.76
C SER A 14 -18.16 37.30 -34.21
N SER A 15 -19.23 36.52 -34.38
CA SER A 15 -20.26 36.53 -35.45
C SER A 15 -20.42 35.21 -36.20
N ALA A 16 -21.58 34.56 -36.02
CA ALA A 16 -22.57 34.26 -37.08
C ALA A 16 -23.66 33.33 -36.52
N VAL A 17 -24.88 33.86 -36.45
CA VAL A 17 -26.11 33.08 -36.23
C VAL A 17 -26.46 32.41 -37.56
N CYS A 18 -26.43 31.09 -37.58
CA CYS A 18 -27.00 30.28 -38.66
C CYS A 18 -28.16 29.47 -38.06
N SER A 19 -29.39 29.91 -38.31
CA SER A 19 -30.58 29.11 -38.07
C SER A 19 -30.71 28.09 -39.19
N ALA A 20 -30.34 26.84 -38.89
CA ALA A 20 -30.70 25.68 -39.70
C ALA A 20 -31.61 24.79 -38.85
N GLN A 21 -32.86 24.61 -39.29
CA GLN A 21 -33.76 23.59 -38.76
C GLN A 21 -33.25 22.21 -39.17
N THR A 22 -32.67 21.47 -38.23
CA THR A 22 -32.31 20.07 -38.37
C THR A 22 -33.44 19.18 -37.87
N ARG A 23 -33.86 18.25 -38.73
CA ARG A 23 -34.90 17.25 -38.49
C ARG A 23 -34.42 16.21 -37.47
N ASP A 24 -35.30 15.83 -36.55
CA ASP A 24 -35.13 14.73 -35.58
C ASP A 24 -35.06 13.36 -36.28
N GLU A 25 -33.89 12.98 -36.79
CA GLU A 25 -33.56 11.60 -37.19
C GLU A 25 -32.46 10.95 -36.32
N ASP A 26 -31.95 11.63 -35.29
CA ASP A 26 -30.81 11.18 -34.48
C ASP A 26 -31.14 10.16 -33.37
N SER A 27 -32.39 9.68 -33.25
CA SER A 27 -32.81 8.83 -32.12
C SER A 27 -32.82 7.32 -32.39
N LEU A 28 -32.15 6.83 -33.45
CA LEU A 28 -32.01 5.39 -33.74
C LEU A 28 -30.62 4.81 -33.40
N LEU A 29 -29.66 5.66 -33.03
CA LEU A 29 -28.35 5.26 -32.48
C LEU A 29 -28.13 5.78 -31.06
N GLY A 30 -29.20 6.23 -30.39
CA GLY A 30 -29.16 6.57 -28.99
C GLY A 30 -28.87 5.32 -28.17
N GLY A 31 -27.60 5.05 -27.88
CA GLY A 31 -27.20 4.04 -26.92
C GLY A 31 -27.94 4.26 -25.59
N PRO A 32 -28.08 3.21 -24.75
CA PRO A 32 -28.77 3.33 -23.49
C PRO A 32 -28.24 4.53 -22.73
N LYS A 33 -29.11 5.53 -22.49
CA LYS A 33 -28.77 6.71 -21.70
C LYS A 33 -28.49 6.20 -20.30
N VAL A 34 -27.21 6.05 -19.99
CA VAL A 34 -26.77 5.90 -18.61
C VAL A 34 -27.17 7.22 -17.96
N ALA A 35 -28.23 7.19 -17.16
CA ALA A 35 -28.56 8.34 -16.35
C ALA A 35 -27.34 8.57 -15.46
N ASP A 36 -26.63 9.68 -15.68
CA ASP A 36 -25.64 10.21 -14.75
C ASP A 36 -26.40 10.60 -13.49
N GLY A 37 -26.83 9.60 -12.73
CA GLY A 37 -27.27 9.79 -11.38
C GLY A 37 -26.06 10.41 -10.68
N ALA A 38 -26.25 11.63 -10.17
CA ALA A 38 -25.39 12.22 -9.16
C ALA A 38 -25.44 11.36 -7.89
N GLY A 39 -25.00 10.11 -8.02
CA GLY A 39 -24.86 9.17 -6.92
C GLY A 39 -23.87 9.76 -5.95
N ALA A 40 -24.07 9.43 -4.67
CA ALA A 40 -23.16 9.83 -3.62
C ALA A 40 -21.71 9.58 -4.06
N PRO A 41 -20.79 10.54 -3.82
CA PRO A 41 -19.40 10.38 -4.22
C PRO A 41 -18.87 9.05 -3.69
N THR A 42 -18.27 8.24 -4.56
CA THR A 42 -17.72 6.93 -4.24
C THR A 42 -16.31 6.79 -4.79
N ILE A 43 -15.47 6.09 -4.04
CA ILE A 43 -14.10 5.73 -4.44
C ILE A 43 -14.04 4.29 -5.00
N VAL A 44 -15.17 3.59 -5.06
CA VAL A 44 -15.23 2.22 -5.60
C VAL A 44 -15.22 2.28 -7.12
N GLU A 45 -14.08 1.97 -7.72
CA GLU A 45 -13.95 1.75 -9.15
C GLU A 45 -14.04 0.26 -9.45
N ARG A 46 -14.70 -0.11 -10.56
CA ARG A 46 -14.71 -1.48 -11.07
C ARG A 46 -13.96 -1.57 -12.39
N ASP A 47 -13.23 -2.66 -12.60
CA ASP A 47 -12.58 -2.95 -13.87
C ASP A 47 -13.56 -3.51 -14.92
N PHE A 48 -13.07 -3.83 -16.11
CA PHE A 48 -13.88 -4.39 -17.20
C PHE A 48 -14.44 -5.78 -16.90
N GLU A 49 -13.91 -6.49 -15.90
CA GLU A 49 -14.41 -7.77 -15.42
C GLU A 49 -15.49 -7.59 -14.33
N GLY A 50 -15.79 -6.34 -13.95
CA GLY A 50 -16.70 -6.01 -12.87
C GLY A 50 -16.11 -6.16 -11.47
N LYS A 51 -14.80 -6.39 -11.36
CA LYS A 51 -14.10 -6.52 -10.07
C LYS A 51 -13.73 -5.15 -9.51
N VAL A 52 -13.74 -5.00 -8.19
CA VAL A 52 -13.31 -3.82 -7.47
C VAL A 52 -11.82 -3.60 -7.72
N LYS A 53 -11.53 -2.53 -8.45
CA LYS A 53 -10.16 -2.09 -8.72
C LYS A 53 -9.50 -1.71 -7.40
N ARG A 54 -8.38 -2.36 -7.07
CA ARG A 54 -7.62 -2.04 -5.86
C ARG A 54 -6.96 -0.69 -6.01
N LEU A 55 -7.10 0.15 -4.99
CA LEU A 55 -6.52 1.48 -4.99
C LEU A 55 -5.00 1.37 -4.85
N GLU A 56 -4.30 2.23 -5.60
CA GLU A 56 -2.84 2.39 -5.50
C GLU A 56 -2.44 3.22 -4.27
N VAL A 57 -3.34 4.11 -3.85
CA VAL A 57 -3.25 4.93 -2.65
C VAL A 57 -4.18 4.40 -1.56
N ARG A 58 -4.03 4.95 -0.36
CA ARG A 58 -4.93 4.64 0.76
C ARG A 58 -6.37 5.06 0.45
N PRO A 59 -7.39 4.29 0.92
CA PRO A 59 -8.78 4.67 0.71
C PRO A 59 -9.13 6.01 1.35
N GLU A 60 -8.49 6.37 2.46
CA GLU A 60 -8.68 7.67 3.10
C GLU A 60 -8.18 8.84 2.24
N GLU A 61 -7.01 8.69 1.63
CA GLU A 61 -6.43 9.68 0.70
C GLU A 61 -7.28 9.80 -0.57
N ALA A 62 -7.67 8.66 -1.16
CA ALA A 62 -8.55 8.63 -2.32
C ALA A 62 -9.89 9.32 -2.04
N ALA A 63 -10.48 9.09 -0.86
CA ALA A 63 -11.71 9.73 -0.45
C ALA A 63 -11.53 11.25 -0.28
N ALA A 64 -10.46 11.69 0.39
CA ALA A 64 -10.14 13.10 0.54
C ALA A 64 -9.92 13.82 -0.82
N MET A 65 -9.34 13.13 -1.80
CA MET A 65 -9.17 13.66 -3.16
C MET A 65 -10.49 13.82 -3.92
N ARG A 66 -11.52 13.02 -3.59
CA ARG A 66 -12.86 13.12 -4.20
C ARG A 66 -13.76 14.14 -3.53
N LEU A 67 -13.49 14.51 -2.28
CA LEU A 67 -14.25 15.55 -1.58
C LEU A 67 -14.04 16.93 -2.20
N GLN A 68 -15.12 17.72 -2.21
CA GLN A 68 -15.07 19.13 -2.58
C GLN A 68 -14.54 19.96 -1.39
N LEU A 69 -13.22 20.01 -1.29
CA LEU A 69 -12.52 20.77 -0.24
C LEU A 69 -12.18 22.19 -0.72
N THR A 70 -12.39 23.17 0.16
CA THR A 70 -11.79 24.50 0.05
C THR A 70 -10.28 24.41 0.18
N GLU A 71 -9.57 25.47 -0.22
CA GLU A 71 -8.10 25.52 -0.12
C GLU A 71 -7.62 25.38 1.34
N GLU A 72 -8.35 25.95 2.30
CA GLU A 72 -7.99 25.86 3.72
C GLU A 72 -8.17 24.45 4.27
N GLU A 73 -9.31 23.82 3.98
CA GLU A 73 -9.58 22.42 4.36
C GLU A 73 -8.56 21.48 3.70
N ARG A 74 -8.26 21.67 2.41
CA ARG A 74 -7.27 20.87 1.69
C ARG A 74 -5.90 20.95 2.36
N ARG A 75 -5.43 22.15 2.69
CA ARG A 75 -4.16 22.32 3.42
C ARG A 75 -4.16 21.67 4.79
N ALA A 76 -5.30 21.65 5.49
CA ALA A 76 -5.41 20.97 6.78
C ALA A 76 -5.29 19.44 6.61
N VAL A 77 -5.97 18.87 5.62
CA VAL A 77 -5.85 17.45 5.28
C VAL A 77 -4.42 17.09 4.84
N ASP A 78 -3.83 17.89 3.96
CA ASP A 78 -2.46 17.68 3.47
C ASP A 78 -1.44 17.70 4.62
N ARG A 79 -1.65 18.55 5.64
CA ARG A 79 -0.82 18.56 6.84
C ARG A 79 -0.91 17.25 7.62
N VAL A 80 -2.12 16.73 7.85
CA VAL A 80 -2.33 15.44 8.53
C VAL A 80 -1.64 14.30 7.77
N LEU A 81 -1.78 14.28 6.45
CA LEU A 81 -1.13 13.27 5.60
C LEU A 81 0.41 13.40 5.63
N ALA A 82 0.94 14.62 5.59
CA ALA A 82 2.38 14.87 5.67
C ALA A 82 2.97 14.48 7.04
N GLU A 83 2.29 14.79 8.14
CA GLU A 83 2.69 14.41 9.51
C GLU A 83 2.71 12.89 9.66
N ARG A 84 1.69 12.20 9.13
CA ARG A 84 1.65 10.74 9.10
C ARG A 84 2.78 10.17 8.25
N ALA A 85 3.01 10.70 7.04
CA ALA A 85 4.08 10.24 6.17
C ALA A 85 5.46 10.40 6.84
N ALA A 86 5.71 11.53 7.52
CA ALA A 86 6.94 11.74 8.28
C ALA A 86 7.09 10.75 9.44
N SER A 87 5.99 10.45 10.15
CA SER A 87 5.97 9.45 11.22
C SER A 87 6.26 8.05 10.69
N MET A 88 5.70 7.70 9.52
CA MET A 88 5.97 6.44 8.83
C MET A 88 7.43 6.34 8.41
N ASP A 89 7.98 7.39 7.80
CA ASP A 89 9.37 7.44 7.36
C ASP A 89 10.32 7.26 8.55
N ALA A 90 10.06 7.94 9.67
CA ALA A 90 10.81 7.77 10.91
C ALA A 90 10.71 6.34 11.48
N ALA A 91 9.50 5.76 11.49
CA ALA A 91 9.27 4.39 11.94
C ALA A 91 10.04 3.38 11.07
N ILE A 92 10.08 3.56 9.75
CA ILE A 92 10.84 2.68 8.86
C ILE A 92 12.33 2.77 9.13
N VAL A 93 12.88 3.98 9.25
CA VAL A 93 14.31 4.18 9.56
C VAL A 93 14.68 3.49 10.87
N GLY A 94 13.81 3.56 11.89
CA GLY A 94 14.02 2.90 13.17
C GLY A 94 13.89 1.36 13.13
N ASN A 95 13.28 0.80 12.09
CA ASN A 95 12.89 -0.62 12.05
C ASN A 95 13.36 -1.36 10.79
N VAL A 96 14.41 -0.88 10.09
CA VAL A 96 14.89 -1.52 8.86
C VAL A 96 15.31 -2.98 9.07
N GLU A 97 15.94 -3.29 10.21
CA GLU A 97 16.33 -4.66 10.55
C GLU A 97 15.11 -5.58 10.71
N LEU A 98 14.07 -5.11 11.39
CA LEU A 98 12.82 -5.83 11.56
C LEU A 98 12.15 -6.12 10.21
N LEU A 99 12.10 -5.12 9.32
CA LEU A 99 11.57 -5.29 7.96
C LEU A 99 12.39 -6.30 7.13
N THR A 100 13.71 -6.29 7.30
CA THR A 100 14.61 -7.26 6.64
C THR A 100 14.35 -8.68 7.15
N ARG A 101 14.25 -8.87 8.48
CA ARG A 101 13.89 -10.16 9.09
C ARG A 101 12.54 -10.66 8.60
N LEU A 102 11.56 -9.75 8.49
CA LEU A 102 10.22 -10.06 7.97
C LEU A 102 10.28 -10.57 6.52
N ALA A 103 11.06 -9.91 5.67
CA ALA A 103 11.26 -10.32 4.28
C ALA A 103 11.94 -11.70 4.19
N SER A 104 12.98 -11.96 5.00
CA SER A 104 13.65 -13.26 5.06
C SER A 104 12.73 -14.38 5.54
N ALA A 105 11.96 -14.17 6.60
CA ALA A 105 10.99 -15.15 7.11
C ALA A 105 9.93 -15.49 6.06
N ARG A 106 9.43 -14.47 5.34
CA ARG A 106 8.49 -14.66 4.22
C ARG A 106 9.12 -15.48 3.09
N ALA A 107 10.35 -15.18 2.70
CA ALA A 107 11.06 -15.92 1.66
C ALA A 107 11.32 -17.38 2.03
N ALA A 108 11.57 -17.66 3.32
CA ALA A 108 11.74 -19.00 3.87
C ALA A 108 10.41 -19.75 4.13
N ASN A 109 9.26 -19.10 3.92
CA ASN A 109 7.93 -19.61 4.31
C ASN A 109 7.84 -20.02 5.80
N ASP A 110 8.62 -19.34 6.66
CA ASP A 110 8.63 -19.57 8.11
C ASP A 110 7.47 -18.82 8.76
N ARG A 111 6.33 -19.51 8.86
CA ARG A 111 5.07 -18.94 9.38
C ARG A 111 5.15 -18.59 10.87
N GLU A 112 5.97 -19.29 11.64
CA GLU A 112 6.10 -19.06 13.08
C GLU A 112 6.90 -17.78 13.33
N ALA A 113 8.08 -17.66 12.69
CA ALA A 113 8.87 -16.44 12.75
C ALA A 113 8.08 -15.24 12.20
N LEU A 114 7.36 -15.43 11.07
CA LEU A 114 6.55 -14.37 10.49
C LEU A 114 5.48 -13.86 11.45
N ARG A 115 4.83 -14.72 12.22
CA ARG A 115 3.82 -14.31 13.21
C ARG A 115 4.43 -13.41 14.30
N GLY A 116 5.54 -13.84 14.89
CA GLY A 116 6.23 -13.06 15.93
C GLY A 116 6.72 -11.70 15.41
N LEU A 117 7.33 -11.69 14.21
CA LEU A 117 7.80 -10.45 13.59
C LEU A 117 6.65 -9.50 13.22
N MET A 118 5.47 -10.02 12.84
CA MET A 118 4.29 -9.21 12.56
C MET A 118 3.72 -8.55 13.82
N GLU A 119 3.80 -9.23 14.97
CA GLU A 119 3.41 -8.64 16.26
C GLU A 119 4.41 -7.55 16.69
N GLU A 120 5.71 -7.82 16.55
CA GLU A 120 6.78 -6.84 16.79
C GLU A 120 6.60 -5.60 15.89
N LEU A 121 6.31 -5.82 14.60
CA LEU A 121 6.04 -4.76 13.63
C LEU A 121 4.82 -3.92 14.03
N ARG A 122 3.72 -4.56 14.44
CA ARG A 122 2.53 -3.84 14.91
C ARG A 122 2.85 -2.99 16.13
N GLY A 123 3.65 -3.52 17.07
CA GLY A 123 4.11 -2.78 18.25
C GLY A 123 4.96 -1.57 17.88
N ALA A 124 5.91 -1.75 16.95
CA ALA A 124 6.83 -0.70 16.51
C ALA A 124 6.13 0.47 15.79
N PHE A 125 5.08 0.18 15.01
CA PHE A 125 4.33 1.21 14.30
C PHE A 125 3.20 1.81 15.15
N GLY A 126 2.80 1.14 16.24
CA GLY A 126 1.87 1.68 17.23
C GLY A 126 0.54 2.14 16.61
N GLU A 127 0.20 3.42 16.83
CA GLU A 127 -1.01 4.04 16.29
C GLU A 127 -1.04 4.10 14.76
N LEU A 128 0.12 4.11 14.09
CA LEU A 128 0.18 4.13 12.63
C LEU A 128 -0.41 2.85 12.01
N ALA A 129 -0.35 1.73 12.73
CA ALA A 129 -0.89 0.46 12.27
C ALA A 129 -2.39 0.26 12.61
N GLN A 130 -3.00 1.19 13.37
CA GLN A 130 -4.40 1.06 13.78
C GLN A 130 -5.35 1.34 12.60
N PRO A 131 -6.21 0.39 12.22
CA PRO A 131 -7.21 0.62 11.18
C PRO A 131 -8.14 1.77 11.57
N GLY A 132 -8.46 2.67 10.63
CA GLY A 132 -9.39 3.76 10.83
C GLY A 132 -8.84 5.00 11.54
N LYS A 133 -7.68 4.93 12.22
CA LYS A 133 -7.07 6.09 12.91
C LYS A 133 -6.89 7.29 11.97
N LEU A 134 -6.42 7.04 10.75
CA LEU A 134 -6.24 8.08 9.74
C LEU A 134 -7.57 8.72 9.30
N VAL A 135 -8.63 7.92 9.15
CA VAL A 135 -9.97 8.47 8.85
C VAL A 135 -10.38 9.46 9.93
N GLU A 136 -10.20 9.09 11.20
CA GLU A 136 -10.57 9.96 12.32
C GLU A 136 -9.70 11.23 12.38
N ASP A 137 -8.40 11.12 12.11
CA ASP A 137 -7.50 12.29 12.07
C ASP A 137 -7.87 13.28 10.96
N ILE A 138 -8.24 12.78 9.77
CA ILE A 138 -8.71 13.62 8.66
C ILE A 138 -10.10 14.19 8.97
N SER A 139 -11.02 13.37 9.49
CA SER A 139 -12.36 13.81 9.86
C SER A 139 -12.35 14.90 10.94
N ALA A 140 -11.37 14.88 11.86
CA ALA A 140 -11.24 15.88 12.93
C ALA A 140 -10.90 17.29 12.42
N VAL A 141 -10.31 17.42 11.22
CA VAL A 141 -9.97 18.71 10.60
C VAL A 141 -10.98 19.17 9.54
N LEU A 142 -12.06 18.41 9.34
CA LEU A 142 -13.10 18.69 8.35
C LEU A 142 -14.42 19.10 9.02
N PRO A 143 -15.30 19.84 8.31
CA PRO A 143 -16.68 20.02 8.74
C PRO A 143 -17.40 18.67 8.88
N ALA A 144 -18.35 18.59 9.81
CA ALA A 144 -19.04 17.34 10.16
C ALA A 144 -19.68 16.63 8.96
N GLU A 145 -20.28 17.38 8.03
CA GLU A 145 -20.89 16.83 6.81
C GLU A 145 -19.84 16.11 5.92
N LYS A 146 -18.72 16.78 5.63
CA LYS A 146 -17.62 16.21 4.84
C LYS A 146 -16.90 15.08 5.55
N ALA A 147 -16.81 15.14 6.88
CA ALA A 147 -16.27 14.06 7.68
C ALA A 147 -17.13 12.79 7.59
N GLU A 148 -18.46 12.92 7.60
CA GLU A 148 -19.36 11.79 7.38
C GLU A 148 -19.28 11.25 5.94
N GLU A 149 -19.18 12.12 4.93
CA GLU A 149 -18.96 11.70 3.54
C GLU A 149 -17.64 10.93 3.37
N LEU A 150 -16.54 11.40 3.99
CA LEU A 150 -15.26 10.70 4.01
C LEU A 150 -15.41 9.29 4.59
N ARG A 151 -16.02 9.18 5.77
CA ARG A 151 -16.27 7.89 6.46
C ARG A 151 -17.13 6.97 5.62
N ALA A 152 -18.17 7.50 4.96
CA ALA A 152 -19.06 6.74 4.10
C ALA A 152 -18.32 6.18 2.88
N MET A 153 -17.49 6.98 2.21
CA MET A 153 -16.68 6.53 1.07
C MET A 153 -15.70 5.43 1.45
N VAL A 154 -14.96 5.61 2.55
CA VAL A 154 -13.98 4.62 3.02
C VAL A 154 -14.68 3.32 3.43
N ARG A 155 -15.80 3.40 4.14
CA ARG A 155 -16.60 2.23 4.52
C ARG A 155 -17.12 1.49 3.28
N GLY A 156 -17.70 2.21 2.33
CA GLY A 156 -18.23 1.64 1.08
C GLY A 156 -17.15 0.92 0.26
N TYR A 157 -15.91 1.44 0.28
CA TYR A 157 -14.77 0.75 -0.32
C TYR A 157 -14.48 -0.61 0.33
N TYR A 158 -14.32 -0.64 1.66
CA TYR A 158 -14.04 -1.89 2.37
C TYR A 158 -15.18 -2.91 2.23
N GLU A 159 -16.43 -2.45 2.29
CA GLU A 159 -17.61 -3.30 2.06
C GLU A 159 -17.59 -3.90 0.65
N ALA A 160 -17.29 -3.10 -0.39
CA ALA A 160 -17.21 -3.59 -1.76
C ALA A 160 -16.09 -4.63 -1.94
N VAL A 161 -14.92 -4.38 -1.36
CA VAL A 161 -13.77 -5.30 -1.37
C VAL A 161 -14.10 -6.63 -0.68
N ILE A 162 -14.73 -6.57 0.50
CA ILE A 162 -15.08 -7.76 1.28
C ILE A 162 -16.17 -8.56 0.55
N ALA A 163 -17.17 -7.87 0.01
CA ALA A 163 -18.26 -8.49 -0.74
C ALA A 163 -17.72 -9.24 -1.98
N GLU A 164 -16.79 -8.64 -2.72
CA GLU A 164 -16.10 -9.29 -3.83
C GLU A 164 -15.34 -10.54 -3.38
N ALA A 165 -14.46 -10.41 -2.38
CA ALA A 165 -13.66 -11.53 -1.93
C ALA A 165 -14.52 -12.70 -1.42
N ALA A 166 -15.66 -12.39 -0.79
CA ALA A 166 -16.65 -13.37 -0.37
C ALA A 166 -17.39 -14.03 -1.55
N GLN A 167 -17.60 -13.31 -2.67
CA GLN A 167 -18.18 -13.89 -3.89
C GLN A 167 -17.17 -14.81 -4.58
N ASP A 168 -15.91 -14.40 -4.70
CA ASP A 168 -14.86 -15.21 -5.32
C ASP A 168 -14.62 -16.51 -4.55
N ALA A 169 -14.59 -16.46 -3.21
CA ALA A 169 -14.50 -17.65 -2.37
C ALA A 169 -15.67 -18.63 -2.60
N ARG A 170 -16.87 -18.14 -2.89
CA ARG A 170 -18.02 -18.99 -3.25
C ARG A 170 -17.87 -19.59 -4.64
N ARG A 171 -17.48 -18.78 -5.64
CA ARG A 171 -17.25 -19.25 -7.01
C ARG A 171 -16.22 -20.37 -7.04
N THR A 172 -15.09 -20.21 -6.34
CA THR A 172 -14.05 -21.24 -6.25
C THR A 172 -14.56 -22.53 -5.61
N ARG A 173 -15.41 -22.41 -4.56
CA ARG A 173 -16.02 -23.58 -3.92
C ARG A 173 -16.99 -24.30 -4.84
N ASP A 174 -17.82 -23.56 -5.57
CA ASP A 174 -18.81 -24.11 -6.49
C ASP A 174 -18.14 -24.72 -7.75
N SER A 175 -17.04 -24.14 -8.23
CA SER A 175 -16.28 -24.68 -9.36
C SER A 175 -15.34 -25.83 -8.99
N GLY A 176 -14.76 -25.82 -7.79
CA GLY A 176 -13.79 -26.82 -7.33
C GLY A 176 -14.44 -28.11 -6.80
N GLY A 177 -15.62 -28.01 -6.19
CA GLY A 177 -16.34 -29.16 -5.64
C GLY A 177 -16.86 -30.17 -6.67
N ALA A 178 -16.85 -29.83 -7.97
CA ALA A 178 -17.27 -30.74 -9.04
C ALA A 178 -16.15 -31.66 -9.55
N ASN A 179 -14.87 -31.27 -9.41
CA ASN A 179 -13.75 -32.03 -9.98
C ASN A 179 -13.01 -32.93 -8.96
N GLU A 180 -13.08 -32.65 -7.66
CA GLU A 180 -12.47 -33.51 -6.63
C GLU A 180 -13.29 -34.77 -6.30
N ALA A 181 -14.58 -34.81 -6.65
CA ALA A 181 -15.46 -35.95 -6.35
C ALA A 181 -15.40 -37.12 -7.37
N MET A 182 -14.62 -36.99 -8.45
CA MET A 182 -14.49 -38.04 -9.49
C MET A 182 -13.07 -38.63 -9.62
N GLY A 183 -12.11 -38.22 -8.78
CA GLY A 183 -10.70 -38.60 -8.91
C GLY A 183 -10.18 -39.74 -8.02
N GLU A 184 -10.97 -40.26 -7.06
CA GLU A 184 -10.52 -41.29 -6.09
C GLU A 184 -11.22 -42.66 -6.25
N GLN A 185 -11.76 -42.95 -7.44
CA GLN A 185 -12.24 -44.29 -7.78
C GLN A 185 -11.60 -44.79 -9.07
N GLU A 186 -10.28 -44.90 -9.12
CA GLU A 186 -9.68 -45.88 -10.03
C GLU A 186 -8.22 -46.17 -9.66
N SER A 187 -7.94 -47.48 -9.59
CA SER A 187 -6.63 -48.12 -9.61
C SER A 187 -5.93 -48.35 -8.28
N GLY A 188 -6.12 -49.57 -7.78
CA GLY A 188 -5.35 -50.18 -6.70
C GLY A 188 -6.26 -51.13 -5.93
N GLY A 189 -6.53 -52.33 -6.42
CA GLY A 189 -5.49 -53.30 -6.70
C GLY A 189 -5.64 -54.39 -5.64
N ASP A 190 -6.09 -55.55 -6.10
CA ASP A 190 -6.15 -56.81 -5.38
C ASP A 190 -4.84 -57.05 -4.61
N GLY A 191 -4.96 -57.17 -3.29
CA GLY A 191 -3.86 -57.23 -2.34
C GLY A 191 -4.32 -57.91 -1.05
N SER A 192 -4.32 -59.22 -1.11
CA SER A 192 -4.67 -60.20 -0.09
C SER A 192 -3.95 -60.03 1.26
N SER A 193 -4.61 -60.57 2.31
CA SER A 193 -4.05 -61.10 3.59
C SER A 193 -3.45 -60.07 4.57
N GLU A 194 -3.68 -60.07 5.89
CA GLU A 194 -4.14 -61.09 6.84
C GLU A 194 -4.57 -60.40 8.15
N GLU A 195 -5.38 -61.12 8.93
CA GLU A 195 -5.96 -60.81 10.24
C GLU A 195 -5.02 -60.19 11.28
N SER A 196 -5.55 -59.23 12.05
CA SER A 196 -5.32 -59.15 13.51
C SER A 196 -6.38 -58.29 14.19
N ASP A 197 -7.10 -58.98 15.06
CA ASP A 197 -8.31 -58.64 15.80
C ASP A 197 -7.99 -57.82 17.07
N SER A 198 -8.65 -56.69 17.29
CA SER A 198 -8.97 -56.18 18.64
C SER A 198 -10.02 -55.06 18.56
N HIS A 199 -11.23 -55.46 18.94
CA HIS A 199 -12.49 -54.76 18.82
C HIS A 199 -12.69 -53.81 20.01
N GLU A 200 -12.53 -52.49 19.82
CA GLU A 200 -13.11 -51.50 20.73
C GLU A 200 -14.50 -51.07 20.23
N PRO A 201 -15.56 -51.09 21.07
CA PRO A 201 -16.90 -50.70 20.66
C PRO A 201 -16.99 -49.18 20.47
N MET A 202 -16.69 -48.75 19.25
CA MET A 202 -16.84 -47.39 18.79
C MET A 202 -18.34 -47.10 18.65
N THR A 203 -18.94 -46.50 19.68
CA THR A 203 -20.31 -45.99 19.63
C THR A 203 -20.35 -44.77 18.72
N ASP A 204 -20.40 -45.03 17.43
CA ASP A 204 -20.46 -44.04 16.38
C ASP A 204 -21.88 -43.44 16.38
N ASN A 205 -22.02 -42.20 16.87
CA ASN A 205 -23.28 -41.47 16.86
C ASN A 205 -23.28 -40.48 15.67
N PRO A 206 -23.77 -40.89 14.48
CA PRO A 206 -23.72 -40.07 13.26
C PRO A 206 -24.60 -38.80 13.32
N ARG A 207 -25.33 -38.57 14.41
CA ARG A 207 -26.19 -37.38 14.57
C ARG A 207 -25.49 -36.19 15.21
N GLN A 208 -24.30 -36.35 15.81
CA GLN A 208 -23.59 -35.22 16.44
C GLN A 208 -22.66 -34.43 15.48
N ARG A 209 -22.34 -34.94 14.28
CA ARG A 209 -21.46 -34.23 13.31
C ARG A 209 -22.17 -33.20 12.41
N ARG A 210 -23.49 -32.98 12.56
CA ARG A 210 -24.26 -32.02 11.70
C ARG A 210 -24.41 -30.60 12.26
N GLY A 211 -23.92 -30.31 13.47
CA GLY A 211 -24.18 -29.02 14.14
C GLY A 211 -23.12 -27.92 13.99
N LEU A 212 -21.86 -28.23 13.63
CA LEU A 212 -20.75 -27.29 13.84
C LEU A 212 -20.33 -26.42 12.65
N TRP A 213 -20.90 -26.57 11.46
CA TRP A 213 -20.49 -25.80 10.26
C TRP A 213 -21.28 -24.51 10.03
N ARG A 214 -22.02 -24.01 11.03
CA ARG A 214 -22.81 -22.76 10.92
C ARG A 214 -22.11 -21.50 11.47
N GLY A 215 -20.87 -21.61 11.96
CA GLY A 215 -20.07 -20.50 12.48
C GLY A 215 -19.23 -19.71 11.46
N GLY A 216 -19.29 -20.05 10.16
CA GLY A 216 -18.24 -19.67 9.20
C GLY A 216 -18.29 -18.28 8.54
N ARG A 217 -19.35 -17.46 8.72
CA ARG A 217 -19.52 -16.23 7.92
C ARG A 217 -18.97 -14.96 8.58
N ALA A 218 -19.21 -14.76 9.87
CA ALA A 218 -18.71 -13.57 10.58
C ALA A 218 -17.18 -13.61 10.77
N GLY A 219 -16.60 -14.81 10.88
CA GLY A 219 -15.15 -14.99 10.93
C GLY A 219 -14.45 -14.60 9.63
N SER A 220 -15.08 -14.86 8.48
CA SER A 220 -14.48 -14.54 7.18
C SER A 220 -14.44 -13.03 6.91
N GLU A 221 -15.46 -12.26 7.28
CA GLU A 221 -15.48 -10.81 6.99
C GLU A 221 -14.39 -10.06 7.76
N ARG A 222 -14.21 -10.35 9.05
CA ARG A 222 -13.14 -9.75 9.86
C ARG A 222 -11.75 -10.15 9.34
N GLN A 223 -11.58 -11.39 8.90
CA GLN A 223 -10.33 -11.86 8.30
C GLN A 223 -10.03 -11.15 6.97
N LEU A 224 -11.06 -10.95 6.13
CA LEU A 224 -10.93 -10.23 4.86
C LEU A 224 -10.61 -8.74 5.08
N LEU A 225 -11.29 -8.09 6.04
CA LEU A 225 -10.98 -6.71 6.41
C LEU A 225 -9.55 -6.57 6.94
N ALA A 226 -9.12 -7.49 7.81
CA ALA A 226 -7.76 -7.50 8.34
C ALA A 226 -6.72 -7.73 7.24
N ALA A 227 -6.99 -8.64 6.30
CA ALA A 227 -6.12 -8.90 5.15
C ALA A 227 -5.99 -7.67 4.25
N GLU A 228 -7.10 -6.99 3.95
CA GLU A 228 -7.09 -5.77 3.14
C GLU A 228 -6.42 -4.60 3.87
N SER A 229 -6.70 -4.43 5.16
CA SER A 229 -6.05 -3.40 5.98
C SER A 229 -4.53 -3.60 6.01
N LEU A 230 -4.08 -4.86 6.14
CA LEU A 230 -2.66 -5.20 6.09
C LEU A 230 -2.06 -4.93 4.70
N ARG A 231 -2.80 -5.20 3.62
CA ARG A 231 -2.37 -4.91 2.25
C ARG A 231 -2.14 -3.40 2.05
N VAL A 232 -3.12 -2.58 2.43
CA VAL A 232 -3.05 -1.11 2.35
C VAL A 232 -1.89 -0.58 3.20
N PHE A 233 -1.75 -1.06 4.43
CA PHE A 233 -0.64 -0.68 5.31
C PHE A 233 0.72 -1.09 4.73
N GLY A 234 0.82 -2.28 4.13
CA GLY A 234 2.03 -2.73 3.45
C GLY A 234 2.42 -1.87 2.24
N GLN A 235 1.44 -1.33 1.50
CA GLN A 235 1.71 -0.35 0.43
C GLN A 235 2.29 0.95 0.99
N GLU A 236 1.75 1.45 2.11
CA GLU A 236 2.27 2.65 2.76
C GLU A 236 3.70 2.45 3.26
N ILE A 237 4.00 1.29 3.86
CA ILE A 237 5.37 0.92 4.25
C ILE A 237 6.29 0.94 3.02
N ARG A 238 5.89 0.33 1.91
CA ARG A 238 6.71 0.33 0.68
C ARG A 238 6.93 1.75 0.18
N ALA A 239 5.88 2.57 0.06
CA ALA A 239 6.00 3.95 -0.41
C ALA A 239 6.92 4.79 0.48
N SER A 240 6.82 4.62 1.80
CA SER A 240 7.67 5.29 2.77
C SER A 240 9.12 4.81 2.70
N TYR A 241 9.36 3.51 2.52
CA TYR A 241 10.70 2.97 2.29
C TYR A 241 11.34 3.55 1.03
N ASP A 242 10.60 3.57 -0.09
CA ASP A 242 11.07 4.12 -1.36
C ASP A 242 11.39 5.62 -1.24
N ARG A 243 10.58 6.38 -0.49
CA ARG A 243 10.88 7.80 -0.17
C ARG A 243 12.15 7.94 0.66
N VAL A 244 12.31 7.16 1.73
CA VAL A 244 13.49 7.24 2.60
C VAL A 244 14.77 6.94 1.82
N ILE A 245 14.77 5.87 1.01
CA ILE A 245 15.91 5.49 0.18
C ILE A 245 16.16 6.51 -0.93
N GLY A 246 15.10 6.99 -1.59
CA GLY A 246 15.18 8.02 -2.62
C GLY A 246 15.76 9.33 -2.09
N GLN A 247 15.27 9.82 -0.96
CA GLN A 247 15.80 11.02 -0.28
C GLN A 247 17.25 10.83 0.15
N ALA A 248 17.61 9.66 0.70
CA ALA A 248 19.00 9.37 1.08
C ALA A 248 19.94 9.42 -0.13
N THR A 249 19.50 8.87 -1.27
CA THR A 249 20.25 8.86 -2.53
C THR A 249 20.41 10.28 -3.07
N GLN A 250 19.34 11.08 -3.10
CA GLN A 250 19.38 12.48 -3.53
C GLN A 250 20.29 13.33 -2.65
N ARG A 251 20.26 13.14 -1.32
CA ARG A 251 21.16 13.85 -0.39
C ARG A 251 22.62 13.46 -0.62
N LEU A 252 22.88 12.17 -0.85
CA LEU A 252 24.22 11.70 -1.21
C LEU A 252 24.69 12.33 -2.52
N ASP A 253 23.88 12.30 -3.57
CA ASP A 253 24.23 12.86 -4.88
C ASP A 253 24.47 14.37 -4.80
N ALA A 254 23.61 15.10 -4.07
CA ALA A 254 23.78 16.52 -3.82
C ALA A 254 25.11 16.80 -3.09
N MET A 255 25.44 16.02 -2.06
CA MET A 255 26.71 16.15 -1.35
C MET A 255 27.92 15.85 -2.26
N LEU A 256 27.90 14.72 -2.99
CA LEU A 256 29.02 14.31 -3.85
C LEU A 256 29.26 15.31 -4.99
N SER A 257 28.19 15.87 -5.57
CA SER A 257 28.29 16.87 -6.64
C SER A 257 29.04 18.14 -6.21
N GLN A 258 28.93 18.55 -4.94
CA GLN A 258 29.61 19.73 -4.42
C GLN A 258 31.11 19.50 -4.14
N LEU A 259 31.52 18.25 -4.02
CA LEU A 259 32.92 17.89 -3.74
C LEU A 259 33.80 17.88 -5.01
N ASN A 260 33.25 18.11 -6.21
CA ASN A 260 34.02 18.08 -7.46
C ASN A 260 34.91 16.82 -7.57
N LEU A 261 34.32 15.64 -7.30
CA LEU A 261 35.05 14.38 -7.29
C LEU A 261 35.49 13.98 -8.71
N THR A 262 36.63 13.31 -8.82
CA THR A 262 36.95 12.59 -10.07
C THR A 262 35.99 11.42 -10.25
N GLY A 263 35.74 10.97 -11.48
CA GLY A 263 34.85 9.82 -11.74
C GLY A 263 35.28 8.54 -11.00
N GLU A 264 36.59 8.36 -10.78
CA GLU A 264 37.14 7.25 -9.99
C GLU A 264 36.83 7.41 -8.49
N GLN A 265 37.00 8.62 -7.92
CA GLN A 265 36.70 8.90 -6.51
C GLN A 265 35.20 8.69 -6.23
N ASP A 266 34.33 9.23 -7.09
CA ASP A 266 32.87 9.07 -6.97
C ASP A 266 32.48 7.59 -6.96
N SER A 267 32.97 6.82 -7.93
CA SER A 267 32.73 5.38 -8.01
C SER A 267 33.18 4.63 -6.74
N LYS A 268 34.39 4.94 -6.23
CA LYS A 268 34.92 4.32 -5.00
C LYS A 268 34.06 4.65 -3.77
N ILE A 269 33.65 5.91 -3.63
CA ILE A 269 32.82 6.36 -2.50
C ILE A 269 31.43 5.71 -2.55
N ARG A 270 30.80 5.63 -3.74
CA ARG A 270 29.51 4.94 -3.91
C ARG A 270 29.59 3.46 -3.56
N ASN A 271 30.67 2.77 -3.97
CA ASN A 271 30.89 1.38 -3.63
C ASN A 271 31.05 1.19 -2.11
N LEU A 272 31.86 2.04 -1.45
CA LEU A 272 32.02 2.00 0.01
C LEU A 272 30.68 2.17 0.74
N ILE A 273 29.84 3.12 0.31
CA ILE A 273 28.53 3.36 0.91
C ILE A 273 27.57 2.19 0.67
N THR A 274 27.57 1.62 -0.54
CA THR A 274 26.73 0.48 -0.90
C THR A 274 27.10 -0.76 -0.09
N GLU A 275 28.39 -1.11 -0.04
CA GLU A 275 28.90 -2.22 0.75
C GLU A 275 28.61 -2.03 2.25
N PHE A 276 28.80 -0.80 2.73
CA PHE A 276 28.50 -0.46 4.12
C PHE A 276 27.01 -0.64 4.44
N GLY A 277 26.12 -0.18 3.56
CA GLY A 277 24.68 -0.35 3.70
C GLY A 277 24.27 -1.82 3.75
N GLN A 278 24.83 -2.65 2.86
CA GLN A 278 24.62 -4.09 2.84
C GLN A 278 25.12 -4.76 4.13
N LYS A 279 26.35 -4.45 4.55
CA LYS A 279 26.99 -5.02 5.74
C LYS A 279 26.26 -4.68 7.03
N THR A 280 25.73 -3.47 7.13
CA THR A 280 25.06 -2.96 8.33
C THR A 280 23.54 -3.13 8.30
N ARG A 281 22.99 -3.67 7.20
CA ARG A 281 21.54 -3.76 6.96
C ARG A 281 20.84 -2.41 7.19
N LEU A 282 21.50 -1.33 6.77
CA LEU A 282 21.06 0.05 6.95
C LEU A 282 20.83 0.47 8.43
N ASN A 283 21.33 -0.30 9.41
CA ASN A 283 21.30 0.05 10.84
C ASN A 283 22.71 0.16 11.45
N PRO A 284 23.55 1.09 10.96
CA PRO A 284 24.93 1.21 11.41
C PRO A 284 25.05 1.82 12.81
N THR A 285 25.92 1.25 13.65
CA THR A 285 26.35 1.82 14.94
C THR A 285 27.15 3.11 14.75
N ALA A 286 27.29 3.92 15.80
CA ALA A 286 28.10 5.16 15.76
C ALA A 286 29.56 4.89 15.36
N GLN A 287 30.15 3.79 15.84
CA GLN A 287 31.50 3.38 15.47
C GLN A 287 31.60 3.03 13.98
N GLN A 288 30.64 2.25 13.46
CA GLN A 288 30.60 1.89 12.04
C GLN A 288 30.43 3.14 11.16
N LYS A 289 29.58 4.10 11.56
CA LYS A 289 29.45 5.38 10.85
C LYS A 289 30.79 6.14 10.81
N ALA A 290 31.53 6.16 11.92
CA ALA A 290 32.85 6.80 11.98
C ALA A 290 33.90 6.06 11.13
N GLU A 291 33.83 4.73 11.02
CA GLU A 291 34.66 3.93 10.12
C GLU A 291 34.38 4.24 8.65
N LEU A 292 33.09 4.24 8.24
CA LEU A 292 32.70 4.66 6.89
C LEU A 292 33.18 6.08 6.59
N PHE A 293 32.96 7.01 7.52
CA PHE A 293 33.39 8.40 7.36
C PHE A 293 34.91 8.49 7.13
N ARG A 294 35.72 7.79 7.93
CA ARG A 294 37.18 7.73 7.73
C ARG A 294 37.56 7.14 6.38
N ALA A 295 36.87 6.09 5.94
CA ALA A 295 37.12 5.47 4.63
C ALA A 295 36.81 6.43 3.48
N VAL A 296 35.69 7.15 3.54
CA VAL A 296 35.33 8.20 2.57
C VAL A 296 36.34 9.35 2.61
N TRP A 297 36.69 9.84 3.81
CA TRP A 297 37.65 10.93 4.02
C TRP A 297 39.03 10.63 3.43
N ALA A 298 39.47 9.37 3.49
CA ALA A 298 40.72 8.92 2.89
C ALA A 298 40.74 9.02 1.36
N GLN A 299 39.57 8.94 0.70
CA GLN A 299 39.46 9.10 -0.75
C GLN A 299 39.52 10.57 -1.21
N LEU A 300 39.36 11.53 -0.30
CA LEU A 300 39.28 12.96 -0.60
C LEU A 300 40.64 13.65 -0.49
N ASN A 301 40.88 14.65 -1.35
CA ASN A 301 42.02 15.56 -1.25
C ASN A 301 41.77 16.67 -0.21
N SER A 302 42.75 17.57 0.00
CA SER A 302 42.66 18.61 1.04
C SER A 302 41.48 19.56 0.85
N ASP A 303 41.23 20.03 -0.38
CA ASP A 303 40.15 20.99 -0.67
C ASP A 303 38.78 20.34 -0.51
N GLN A 304 38.63 19.10 -1.00
CA GLN A 304 37.44 18.28 -0.86
C GLN A 304 37.10 17.99 0.61
N ARG A 305 38.10 17.69 1.43
CA ARG A 305 37.95 17.52 2.88
C ARG A 305 37.47 18.81 3.54
N GLY A 306 38.00 19.96 3.12
CA GLY A 306 37.53 21.27 3.56
C GLY A 306 36.06 21.50 3.25
N ALA A 307 35.63 21.19 2.02
CA ALA A 307 34.23 21.31 1.59
C ALA A 307 33.30 20.36 2.37
N LEU A 308 33.70 19.09 2.53
CA LEU A 308 32.91 18.12 3.30
C LEU A 308 32.79 18.51 4.78
N ALA A 309 33.86 19.02 5.39
CA ALA A 309 33.82 19.51 6.78
C ALA A 309 32.99 20.80 6.95
N ALA A 310 32.88 21.63 5.92
CA ALA A 310 31.97 22.77 5.93
C ALA A 310 30.51 22.32 5.88
N GLN A 311 30.19 21.33 5.03
CA GLN A 311 28.87 20.72 4.95
C GLN A 311 28.40 20.08 6.27
N ILE A 312 29.28 19.36 6.96
CA ILE A 312 28.91 18.67 8.21
C ILE A 312 28.72 19.64 9.38
N ARG A 313 29.35 20.82 9.34
CA ARG A 313 29.24 21.86 10.38
C ARG A 313 28.08 22.82 10.17
N GLY A 314 27.52 22.88 8.96
CA GLY A 314 26.35 23.70 8.62
C GLY A 314 25.06 23.02 9.04
#